data_AF-A0ABD6F6D7-F1
#
_entry.id   AF-A0ABD6F6D7-F1
#
_cell.length_a   1.000
_cell.length_b   1.000
_cell.length_c   1.000
_cell.angle_alpha   90.00
_cell.angle_beta   90.00
_cell.angle_gamma   90.00
#
_symmetry.space_group_name_H-M   'P 1'
#
loop_
_entity.id
_entity.type
_entity.pdbx_description
1 polymer ?
#
loop_
_entity_poly.entity_id
_entity_poly.type
_entity_poly.pdbx_seq_one_letter_code
_entity_poly.pdbx_strand_id
1 'polypeptide(L)'
;MQIRSIHFKALASAALANPTLQANLHKFGTGGLALLRARAVEAYGRDAFEELRLAGEAIRNRALANLDVWLERFEAEATRRGATVLWARNAEEAQALVLDICRRYGLKKAIKSKSMVSEEVGLNEALVADGVTPIETDLAEYIIQLAQEPPSHIIVPAVHKGKDEVSVLFSEKHGTPPKSEPEALTREAREVLRQHFLSADLGISGANFLIAETGSGLIVTNEGNGRMVTTLPRVHICITGIEKVLPTLEDAATLLRLLPRSATGQPISNYVSIFTGPKGAQDLDGPEHMYFVLVDNGRTGLYGTDMQDMLRCIRCGACMNHCPVYRTIGGHAYGWVYPGPMGSVLTPSYAGMENAPDLPHAATLCNQCGVVCPVRIPLPELLRKLREKQVERGMRPWTEMLALRAWAFVALRPRLYELTQRAISAFLRLKAGSGKRINSLPLIGGGWTQGRVFPRPRNKTFKQKYRSRLRAEP
;
A
#
# COMPACT_ATOMS: atom_id res chain seq x y z
N MET A 1 8.99 -8.46 -9.18
CA MET A 1 9.63 -7.98 -7.93
C MET A 1 9.86 -9.10 -6.90
N GLN A 2 11.12 -9.31 -6.47
CA GLN A 2 11.46 -10.24 -5.37
C GLN A 2 11.00 -9.70 -4.01
N ILE A 3 10.50 -10.57 -3.14
CA ILE A 3 10.10 -10.23 -1.77
C ILE A 3 11.35 -10.12 -0.87
N ARG A 4 11.52 -8.96 -0.22
CA ARG A 4 12.64 -8.67 0.70
C ARG A 4 12.17 -8.36 2.12
N SER A 5 10.91 -8.64 2.43
CA SER A 5 10.27 -8.27 3.71
C SER A 5 10.90 -8.94 4.94
N ILE A 6 11.62 -10.06 4.76
CA ILE A 6 12.45 -10.67 5.81
C ILE A 6 13.55 -9.73 6.34
N HIS A 7 13.97 -8.73 5.54
CA HIS A 7 15.00 -7.76 5.90
C HIS A 7 14.43 -6.45 6.46
N PHE A 8 13.15 -6.42 6.84
CA PHE A 8 12.44 -5.22 7.29
C PHE A 8 13.24 -4.36 8.27
N LYS A 9 13.80 -4.95 9.33
CA LYS A 9 14.56 -4.20 10.35
C LYS A 9 15.80 -3.51 9.77
N ALA A 10 16.57 -4.22 8.94
CA ALA A 10 17.76 -3.66 8.31
C ALA A 10 17.40 -2.53 7.33
N LEU A 11 16.37 -2.74 6.50
CA LEU A 11 15.88 -1.74 5.57
C LEU A 11 15.31 -0.52 6.31
N ALA A 12 14.60 -0.72 7.42
CA ALA A 12 14.09 0.36 8.26
C ALA A 12 15.23 1.16 8.91
N SER A 13 16.27 0.50 9.42
CA SER A 13 17.46 1.19 9.96
C SER A 13 18.17 2.02 8.90
N ALA A 14 18.34 1.50 7.69
CA ALA A 14 18.91 2.24 6.57
C ALA A 14 18.04 3.46 6.19
N ALA A 15 16.72 3.29 6.14
CA ALA A 15 15.78 4.37 5.86
C ALA A 15 15.81 5.49 6.91
N LEU A 16 15.94 5.13 8.20
CA LEU A 16 16.07 6.07 9.30
C LEU A 16 17.38 6.88 9.24
N ALA A 17 18.44 6.28 8.71
CA ALA A 17 19.75 6.94 8.56
C ALA A 17 19.85 7.83 7.32
N ASN A 18 18.90 7.77 6.37
CA ASN A 18 18.94 8.53 5.12
C ASN A 18 18.35 9.95 5.31
N PRO A 19 19.18 11.02 5.33
CA PRO A 19 18.69 12.38 5.61
C PRO A 19 17.77 12.92 4.51
N THR A 20 18.03 12.61 3.24
CA THR A 20 17.20 13.02 2.10
C THR A 20 15.80 12.42 2.21
N LEU A 21 15.73 11.11 2.51
CA LEU A 21 14.45 10.43 2.73
C LEU A 21 13.70 11.05 3.92
N GLN A 22 14.38 11.32 5.03
CA GLN A 22 13.74 11.94 6.20
C GLN A 22 13.19 13.34 5.88
N ALA A 23 13.93 14.16 5.12
CA ALA A 23 13.46 15.47 4.68
C ALA A 23 12.21 15.36 3.78
N ASN A 24 12.23 14.44 2.80
CA ASN A 24 11.12 14.20 1.88
C ASN A 24 9.87 13.69 2.63
N LEU A 25 10.02 12.72 3.53
CA LEU A 25 8.92 12.19 4.34
C LEU A 25 8.38 13.21 5.34
N HIS A 26 9.24 14.05 5.93
CA HIS A 26 8.80 15.13 6.80
C HIS A 26 7.91 16.11 6.03
N LYS A 27 8.36 16.60 4.87
CA LYS A 27 7.59 17.49 4.00
C LYS A 27 6.26 16.87 3.58
N PHE A 28 6.26 15.59 3.23
CA PHE A 28 5.04 14.85 2.89
C PHE A 28 4.09 14.69 4.10
N GLY A 29 4.63 14.48 5.31
CA GLY A 29 3.87 14.29 6.53
C GLY A 29 3.30 15.56 7.15
N THR A 30 4.01 16.70 7.06
CA THR A 30 3.59 18.00 7.60
C THR A 30 2.86 18.81 6.53
N GLY A 31 1.54 18.62 6.41
CA GLY A 31 0.69 19.37 5.46
C GLY A 31 0.25 18.60 4.21
N GLY A 32 0.61 17.33 4.07
CA GLY A 32 0.29 16.52 2.90
C GLY A 32 -1.12 15.91 2.87
N LEU A 33 -1.24 14.74 2.24
CA LEU A 33 -2.50 14.09 1.88
C LEU A 33 -3.47 13.87 3.05
N ALA A 34 -2.97 13.68 4.27
CA ALA A 34 -3.79 13.55 5.47
C ALA A 34 -4.60 14.83 5.78
N LEU A 35 -3.99 16.01 5.61
CA LEU A 35 -4.66 17.29 5.82
C LEU A 35 -5.69 17.57 4.71
N LEU A 36 -5.33 17.28 3.46
CA LEU A 36 -6.24 17.41 2.31
C LEU A 36 -7.48 16.54 2.51
N ARG A 37 -7.31 15.28 2.93
CA ARG A 37 -8.41 14.41 3.31
C ARG A 37 -9.26 15.03 4.43
N ALA A 38 -8.65 15.52 5.50
CA ALA A 38 -9.40 16.10 6.63
C ALA A 38 -10.30 17.26 6.17
N ARG A 39 -9.78 18.16 5.33
CA ARG A 39 -10.54 19.26 4.72
C ARG A 39 -11.67 18.75 3.82
N ALA A 40 -11.39 17.73 3.01
CA ALA A 40 -12.39 17.16 2.10
C ALA A 40 -13.55 16.48 2.84
N VAL A 41 -13.25 15.80 3.96
CA VAL A 41 -14.27 15.19 4.82
C VAL A 41 -15.08 16.26 5.54
N GLU A 42 -14.44 17.32 6.03
CA GLU A 42 -15.16 18.45 6.63
C GLU A 42 -16.10 19.11 5.62
N ALA A 43 -15.60 19.42 4.42
CA ALA A 43 -16.38 20.06 3.36
C ALA A 43 -17.54 19.21 2.85
N TYR A 44 -17.44 17.88 2.94
CA TYR A 44 -18.53 16.97 2.59
C TYR A 44 -19.56 16.80 3.72
N GLY A 45 -19.19 17.12 4.97
CA GLY A 45 -19.96 16.82 6.18
C GLY A 45 -19.53 15.49 6.80
N ARG A 46 -19.12 15.52 8.07
CA ARG A 46 -18.56 14.34 8.77
C ARG A 46 -19.54 13.19 8.88
N ASP A 47 -20.78 13.47 9.26
CA ASP A 47 -21.82 12.45 9.46
C ASP A 47 -22.21 11.82 8.11
N ALA A 48 -22.46 12.67 7.10
CA ALA A 48 -22.69 12.22 5.73
C ALA A 48 -21.51 11.39 5.18
N PHE A 49 -20.27 11.75 5.53
CA PHE A 49 -19.09 10.97 5.12
C PHE A 49 -19.05 9.60 5.81
N GLU A 50 -19.45 9.50 7.08
CA GLU A 50 -19.54 8.21 7.76
C GLU A 50 -20.65 7.33 7.17
N GLU A 51 -21.81 7.89 6.83
CA GLU A 51 -22.86 7.17 6.08
C GLU A 51 -22.35 6.67 4.73
N LEU A 52 -21.60 7.51 4.00
CA LEU A 52 -20.97 7.11 2.75
C LEU A 52 -19.95 5.97 2.95
N ARG A 53 -19.21 5.95 4.06
CA ARG A 53 -18.29 4.84 4.40
C ARG A 53 -19.03 3.55 4.73
N LEU A 54 -20.17 3.63 5.41
CA LEU A 54 -21.04 2.48 5.66
C LEU A 54 -21.58 1.91 4.35
N ALA A 55 -22.03 2.76 3.43
CA ALA A 55 -22.45 2.35 2.10
C ALA A 55 -21.29 1.70 1.32
N GLY A 56 -20.09 2.30 1.36
CA GLY A 56 -18.90 1.74 0.73
C GLY A 56 -18.49 0.38 1.29
N GLU A 57 -18.55 0.20 2.61
CA GLU A 57 -18.33 -1.11 3.26
C GLU A 57 -19.38 -2.14 2.80
N ALA A 58 -20.67 -1.79 2.81
CA ALA A 58 -21.75 -2.67 2.40
C ALA A 58 -21.62 -3.12 0.93
N ILE A 59 -21.29 -2.19 0.03
CA ILE A 59 -21.02 -2.48 -1.39
C ILE A 59 -19.88 -3.49 -1.52
N ARG A 60 -18.75 -3.25 -0.84
CA ARG A 60 -17.60 -4.15 -0.91
C ARG A 60 -17.90 -5.52 -0.30
N ASN A 61 -18.65 -5.58 0.80
CA ASN A 61 -19.08 -6.85 1.38
C ASN A 61 -20.03 -7.62 0.46
N ARG A 62 -20.99 -6.95 -0.18
CA ARG A 62 -21.91 -7.58 -1.15
C ARG A 62 -21.18 -8.13 -2.37
N ALA A 63 -20.20 -7.38 -2.88
CA ALA A 63 -19.34 -7.83 -3.99
C ALA A 63 -18.52 -9.06 -3.60
N LEU A 64 -17.96 -9.09 -2.38
CA LEU A 64 -17.20 -10.24 -1.92
C LEU A 64 -18.09 -11.45 -1.64
N ALA A 65 -19.27 -11.28 -1.02
CA ALA A 65 -20.15 -12.39 -0.65
C ALA A 65 -20.61 -13.28 -1.82
N ASN A 66 -20.61 -12.73 -3.05
CA ASN A 66 -20.95 -13.45 -4.28
C ASN A 66 -19.86 -13.21 -5.34
N LEU A 67 -18.59 -13.26 -4.92
CA LEU A 67 -17.45 -12.88 -5.76
C LEU A 67 -17.41 -13.68 -7.07
N ASP A 68 -17.62 -14.99 -6.98
CA ASP A 68 -17.75 -15.91 -8.10
C ASP A 68 -18.83 -15.46 -9.10
N VAL A 69 -20.05 -15.24 -8.61
CA VAL A 69 -21.20 -14.81 -9.43
C VAL A 69 -20.92 -13.50 -10.16
N TRP A 70 -20.32 -12.52 -9.47
CA TRP A 70 -20.02 -11.22 -10.09
C TRP A 70 -18.90 -11.31 -11.12
N LEU A 71 -17.92 -12.19 -10.92
CA LEU A 71 -16.85 -12.38 -11.90
C LEU A 71 -17.33 -13.13 -13.14
N GLU A 72 -18.17 -14.17 -12.99
CA GLU A 72 -18.80 -14.85 -14.13
C GLU A 72 -19.71 -13.90 -14.92
N ARG A 73 -20.48 -13.06 -14.20
CA ARG A 73 -21.31 -12.02 -14.82
C ARG A 73 -20.46 -11.00 -15.58
N PHE A 74 -19.36 -10.54 -14.98
CA PHE A 74 -18.40 -9.65 -15.62
C PHE A 74 -17.82 -10.27 -16.89
N GLU A 75 -17.37 -11.53 -16.84
CA GLU A 75 -16.83 -12.25 -17.98
C GLU A 75 -17.85 -12.36 -19.11
N ALA A 76 -19.07 -12.79 -18.80
CA ALA A 76 -20.14 -12.89 -19.78
C ALA A 76 -20.44 -11.55 -20.48
N GLU A 77 -20.54 -10.45 -19.72
CA GLU A 77 -20.80 -9.12 -20.30
C GLU A 77 -19.59 -8.57 -21.07
N ALA A 78 -18.37 -8.75 -20.58
CA ALA A 78 -17.15 -8.33 -21.26
C ALA A 78 -16.97 -9.07 -22.59
N THR A 79 -17.20 -10.39 -22.61
CA THR A 79 -17.17 -11.21 -23.83
C THR A 79 -18.27 -10.84 -24.80
N ARG A 80 -19.48 -10.57 -24.32
CA ARG A 80 -20.57 -10.07 -25.17
C ARG A 80 -20.22 -8.74 -25.85
N ARG A 81 -19.34 -7.94 -25.24
CA ARG A 81 -18.83 -6.67 -25.79
C ARG A 81 -17.57 -6.84 -26.65
N GLY A 82 -17.11 -8.06 -26.87
CA GLY A 82 -15.96 -8.36 -27.73
C GLY A 82 -14.59 -8.33 -27.02
N ALA A 83 -14.55 -8.16 -25.70
CA ALA A 83 -13.32 -8.34 -24.93
C ALA A 83 -13.07 -9.83 -24.64
N THR A 84 -11.81 -10.23 -24.51
CA THR A 84 -11.44 -11.57 -24.03
C THR A 84 -11.10 -11.51 -22.54
N VAL A 85 -11.69 -12.37 -21.72
CA VAL A 85 -11.36 -12.48 -20.29
C VAL A 85 -10.50 -13.72 -20.07
N LEU A 86 -9.40 -13.54 -19.34
CA LEU A 86 -8.42 -14.57 -19.03
C LEU A 86 -8.19 -14.58 -17.53
N TRP A 87 -7.99 -15.77 -16.97
CA TRP A 87 -7.88 -15.99 -15.53
C TRP A 87 -6.48 -16.52 -15.19
N ALA A 88 -5.83 -15.90 -14.21
CA ALA A 88 -4.51 -16.29 -13.74
C ALA A 88 -4.54 -16.62 -12.24
N ARG A 89 -4.10 -17.83 -11.89
CA ARG A 89 -4.05 -18.28 -10.48
C ARG A 89 -2.89 -17.62 -9.73
N ASN A 90 -1.78 -17.33 -10.40
CA ASN A 90 -0.54 -16.84 -9.82
C ASN A 90 0.20 -15.89 -10.77
N ALA A 91 1.36 -15.41 -10.34
CA ALA A 91 2.19 -14.49 -11.11
C ALA A 91 2.67 -15.10 -12.44
N GLU A 92 3.08 -16.37 -12.43
CA GLU A 92 3.62 -17.07 -13.60
C GLU A 92 2.56 -17.20 -14.71
N GLU A 93 1.32 -17.54 -14.36
CA GLU A 93 0.21 -17.60 -15.31
C GLU A 93 -0.16 -16.22 -15.85
N ALA A 94 -0.19 -15.20 -14.99
CA ALA A 94 -0.47 -13.84 -15.42
C ALA A 94 0.58 -13.34 -16.43
N GLN A 95 1.87 -13.62 -16.17
CA GLN A 95 2.95 -13.33 -17.09
C GLN A 95 2.75 -14.10 -18.41
N ALA A 96 2.54 -15.42 -18.35
CA ALA A 96 2.39 -16.26 -19.55
C ALA A 96 1.26 -15.77 -20.46
N LEU A 97 0.08 -15.47 -19.89
CA LEU A 97 -1.06 -14.97 -20.66
C LEU A 97 -0.76 -13.65 -21.37
N VAL A 98 -0.09 -12.71 -20.69
CA VAL A 98 0.30 -11.42 -21.31
C VAL A 98 1.34 -11.63 -22.41
N LEU A 99 2.35 -12.47 -22.16
CA LEU A 99 3.40 -12.77 -23.15
C LEU A 99 2.82 -13.47 -24.39
N ASP A 100 1.86 -14.37 -24.23
CA ASP A 100 1.20 -15.02 -25.36
C ASP A 100 0.39 -14.04 -26.22
N ILE A 101 -0.24 -13.04 -25.60
CA ILE A 101 -0.87 -11.92 -26.34
C ILE A 101 0.19 -11.12 -27.10
N CYS A 102 1.32 -10.79 -26.45
CA CYS A 102 2.43 -10.08 -27.09
C CYS A 102 2.92 -10.82 -28.34
N ARG A 103 3.17 -12.14 -28.23
CA ARG A 103 3.64 -12.99 -29.32
C ARG A 103 2.61 -13.11 -30.44
N ARG A 104 1.34 -13.30 -30.10
CA ARG A 104 0.22 -13.41 -31.07
C ARG A 104 0.16 -12.23 -32.01
N TYR A 105 0.38 -11.01 -31.50
CA TYR A 105 0.29 -9.79 -32.29
C TYR A 105 1.64 -9.20 -32.72
N GLY A 106 2.75 -9.90 -32.44
CA GLY A 106 4.09 -9.44 -32.78
C GLY A 106 4.49 -8.14 -32.06
N LEU A 107 3.99 -7.91 -30.86
CA LEU A 107 4.18 -6.67 -30.11
C LEU A 107 5.61 -6.56 -29.59
N LYS A 108 6.22 -5.37 -29.72
CA LYS A 108 7.61 -5.10 -29.28
C LYS A 108 7.75 -3.97 -28.28
N LYS A 109 6.68 -3.20 -28.08
CA LYS A 109 6.68 -2.03 -27.20
C LYS A 109 5.33 -1.91 -26.50
N ALA A 110 5.37 -1.76 -25.19
CA ALA A 110 4.20 -1.58 -24.35
C ALA A 110 4.26 -0.23 -23.64
N ILE A 111 3.18 0.53 -23.65
CA ILE A 111 2.97 1.65 -22.73
C ILE A 111 2.08 1.20 -21.59
N LYS A 112 2.44 1.57 -20.37
CA LYS A 112 1.78 1.11 -19.16
C LYS A 112 1.22 2.27 -18.37
N SER A 113 -0.03 2.14 -17.95
CA SER A 113 -0.53 2.93 -16.83
C SER A 113 -0.24 2.19 -15.54
N LYS A 114 -0.12 2.96 -14.46
CA LYS A 114 0.18 2.43 -13.13
C LYS A 114 -0.74 1.26 -12.75
N SER A 115 -0.14 0.11 -12.44
CA SER A 115 -0.85 -1.05 -11.91
C SER A 115 -0.04 -1.79 -10.85
N MET A 116 -0.55 -1.78 -9.61
CA MET A 116 0.05 -2.55 -8.51
C MET A 116 0.08 -4.05 -8.80
N VAL A 117 -0.90 -4.58 -9.55
CA VAL A 117 -0.95 -5.99 -9.91
C VAL A 117 0.13 -6.34 -10.92
N SER A 118 0.44 -5.44 -11.88
CA SER A 118 1.57 -5.68 -12.79
C SER A 118 2.91 -5.71 -12.07
N GLU A 119 3.08 -4.88 -11.03
CA GLU A 119 4.27 -4.89 -10.16
C GLU A 119 4.31 -6.16 -9.28
N GLU A 120 3.17 -6.55 -8.72
CA GLU A 120 2.99 -7.76 -7.90
C GLU A 120 3.43 -9.02 -8.65
N VAL A 121 3.06 -9.14 -9.92
CA VAL A 121 3.42 -10.28 -10.76
C VAL A 121 4.76 -10.09 -11.49
N GLY A 122 5.48 -8.98 -11.31
CA GLY A 122 6.77 -8.74 -11.99
C GLY A 122 6.66 -8.71 -13.51
N LEU A 123 5.62 -8.06 -14.04
CA LEU A 123 5.31 -8.08 -15.47
C LEU A 123 6.37 -7.34 -16.31
N ASN A 124 7.00 -6.29 -15.78
CA ASN A 124 7.99 -5.52 -16.52
C ASN A 124 9.22 -6.39 -16.83
N GLU A 125 9.72 -7.14 -15.85
CA GLU A 125 10.85 -8.05 -16.02
C GLU A 125 10.51 -9.16 -17.03
N ALA A 126 9.30 -9.72 -16.97
CA ALA A 126 8.84 -10.74 -17.92
C ALA A 126 8.72 -10.20 -19.36
N LEU A 127 8.18 -8.99 -19.55
CA LEU A 127 8.09 -8.35 -20.87
C LEU A 127 9.47 -8.11 -21.48
N VAL A 128 10.40 -7.57 -20.69
CA VAL A 128 11.79 -7.33 -21.15
C VAL A 128 12.46 -8.64 -21.55
N ALA A 129 12.28 -9.70 -20.76
CA ALA A 129 12.84 -11.02 -21.07
C ALA A 129 12.28 -11.61 -22.38
N ASP A 130 11.05 -11.27 -22.76
CA ASP A 130 10.42 -11.69 -24.03
C ASP A 130 10.66 -10.70 -25.20
N GLY A 131 11.51 -9.68 -24.99
CA GLY A 131 11.85 -8.70 -26.01
C GLY A 131 10.77 -7.66 -26.29
N VAL A 132 9.87 -7.42 -25.32
CA VAL A 132 8.90 -6.32 -25.34
C VAL A 132 9.39 -5.23 -24.39
N THR A 133 9.51 -3.99 -24.87
CA THR A 133 9.96 -2.86 -24.02
C THR A 133 8.76 -2.22 -23.31
N PRO A 134 8.59 -2.38 -21.98
CA PRO A 134 7.58 -1.67 -21.23
C PRO A 134 8.02 -0.26 -20.87
N ILE A 135 7.13 0.72 -21.03
CA ILE A 135 7.35 2.12 -20.67
C ILE A 135 6.24 2.56 -19.73
N GLU A 136 6.59 2.92 -18.50
CA GLU A 136 5.64 3.52 -17.56
C GLU A 136 5.29 4.94 -18.01
N THR A 137 4.00 5.29 -17.91
CA THR A 137 3.49 6.56 -18.44
C THR A 137 2.96 7.52 -17.39
N ASP A 138 2.80 7.04 -16.15
CA ASP A 138 2.57 7.90 -14.98
C ASP A 138 3.91 8.55 -14.63
N LEU A 139 3.93 9.87 -14.40
CA LEU A 139 5.20 10.59 -14.22
C LEU A 139 6.06 10.00 -13.09
N ALA A 140 5.43 9.63 -11.96
CA ALA A 140 6.16 9.11 -10.82
C ALA A 140 6.63 7.67 -11.04
N GLU A 141 5.82 6.83 -11.71
CA GLU A 141 6.25 5.48 -12.12
C GLU A 141 7.38 5.56 -13.17
N TYR A 142 7.32 6.49 -14.12
CA TYR A 142 8.36 6.72 -15.12
C TYR A 142 9.69 7.13 -14.48
N ILE A 143 9.66 8.06 -13.51
CA ILE A 143 10.84 8.47 -12.75
C ILE A 143 11.51 7.27 -12.07
N ILE A 144 10.74 6.42 -11.37
CA ILE A 144 11.33 5.27 -10.68
C ILE A 144 11.76 4.16 -11.65
N GLN A 145 11.09 4.03 -12.80
CA GLN A 145 11.51 3.11 -13.87
C GLN A 145 12.89 3.51 -14.40
N LEU A 146 13.11 4.80 -14.69
CA LEU A 146 14.41 5.33 -15.09
C LEU A 146 15.49 5.13 -14.01
N ALA A 147 15.10 5.24 -12.74
CA ALA A 147 15.98 5.02 -11.60
C ALA A 147 16.19 3.53 -11.27
N GLN A 148 15.44 2.61 -11.88
CA GLN A 148 15.42 1.18 -11.55
C GLN A 148 15.07 0.91 -10.08
N GLU A 149 14.13 1.68 -9.54
CA GLU A 149 13.68 1.61 -8.16
C GLU A 149 12.22 1.15 -8.06
N PRO A 150 11.84 0.38 -7.02
CA PRO A 150 10.44 0.03 -6.81
C PRO A 150 9.64 1.24 -6.29
N PRO A 151 8.30 1.22 -6.40
CA PRO A 151 7.46 2.30 -5.87
C PRO A 151 7.51 2.34 -4.34
N SER A 152 7.63 3.53 -3.75
CA SER A 152 7.59 3.69 -2.28
C SER A 152 6.21 4.07 -1.74
N HIS A 153 5.26 4.52 -2.59
CA HIS A 153 3.89 4.83 -2.18
C HIS A 153 2.88 4.48 -3.28
N ILE A 154 1.71 3.94 -2.88
CA ILE A 154 0.71 3.47 -3.84
C ILE A 154 0.00 4.60 -4.61
N ILE A 155 0.05 5.85 -4.14
CA ILE A 155 -0.47 7.04 -4.85
C ILE A 155 0.66 7.95 -5.36
N VAL A 156 1.83 7.94 -4.71
CA VAL A 156 2.94 8.89 -4.99
C VAL A 156 4.27 8.12 -5.07
N PRO A 157 4.45 7.25 -6.08
CA PRO A 157 5.54 6.26 -6.16
C PRO A 157 6.94 6.80 -5.85
N ALA A 158 7.23 8.00 -6.33
CA ALA A 158 8.52 8.68 -6.22
C ALA A 158 8.63 9.59 -4.99
N VAL A 159 7.79 9.46 -3.95
CA VAL A 159 7.81 10.35 -2.76
C VAL A 159 9.15 10.37 -2.01
N HIS A 160 10.00 9.38 -2.26
CA HIS A 160 11.33 9.29 -1.66
C HIS A 160 12.38 10.13 -2.41
N LYS A 161 12.11 10.62 -3.62
CA LYS A 161 13.01 11.45 -4.43
C LYS A 161 12.67 12.93 -4.35
N GLY A 162 13.71 13.75 -4.23
CA GLY A 162 13.63 15.21 -4.35
C GLY A 162 13.66 15.68 -5.81
N LYS A 163 13.27 16.94 -6.04
CA LYS A 163 13.26 17.53 -7.39
C LYS A 163 14.65 17.54 -8.04
N ASP A 164 15.70 17.78 -7.25
CA ASP A 164 17.06 17.92 -7.76
C ASP A 164 17.62 16.56 -8.20
N GLU A 165 17.27 15.48 -7.47
CA GLU A 165 17.59 14.10 -7.88
C GLU A 165 16.89 13.73 -9.20
N VAL A 166 15.62 14.14 -9.38
CA VAL A 166 14.89 13.93 -10.64
C VAL A 166 15.52 14.71 -11.79
N SER A 167 16.00 15.93 -11.53
CA SER A 167 16.67 16.77 -12.52
C SER A 167 17.95 16.14 -13.06
N VAL A 168 18.80 15.63 -12.16
CA VAL A 168 20.02 14.89 -12.53
C VAL A 168 19.66 13.63 -13.31
N LEU A 169 18.68 12.86 -12.83
CA LEU A 169 18.23 11.64 -13.50
C LEU A 169 17.74 11.90 -14.92
N PHE A 170 16.94 12.94 -15.14
CA PHE A 170 16.46 13.30 -16.49
C PHE A 170 17.60 13.75 -17.39
N SER A 171 18.53 14.55 -16.86
CA SER A 171 19.72 14.96 -17.61
C SER A 171 20.52 13.75 -18.12
N GLU A 172 20.76 12.78 -17.24
CA GLU A 172 21.49 11.54 -17.57
C GLU A 172 20.74 10.65 -18.56
N LYS A 173 19.42 10.52 -18.41
CA LYS A 173 18.61 9.55 -19.19
C LYS A 173 18.07 10.11 -20.50
N HIS A 174 17.80 11.41 -20.57
CA HIS A 174 17.27 12.09 -21.76
C HIS A 174 18.35 12.84 -22.54
N GLY A 175 19.55 13.05 -21.98
CA GLY A 175 20.63 13.79 -22.63
C GLY A 175 20.37 15.31 -22.71
N THR A 176 19.59 15.86 -21.78
CA THR A 176 19.22 17.27 -21.69
C THR A 176 19.97 17.96 -20.54
N PRO A 177 20.15 19.30 -20.54
CA PRO A 177 20.69 20.00 -19.38
C PRO A 177 19.76 19.91 -18.15
N PRO A 178 20.30 19.84 -16.92
CA PRO A 178 19.50 19.84 -15.69
C PRO A 178 18.58 21.07 -15.60
N LYS A 179 17.36 20.87 -15.09
CA LYS A 179 16.33 21.90 -14.91
C LYS A 179 15.95 22.05 -13.45
N SER A 180 15.72 23.28 -12.98
CA SER A 180 15.35 23.54 -11.58
C SER A 180 13.86 23.58 -11.30
N GLU A 181 13.05 23.88 -12.33
CA GLU A 181 11.62 24.14 -12.21
C GLU A 181 10.79 22.87 -12.44
N PRO A 182 9.86 22.50 -11.53
CA PRO A 182 8.99 21.34 -11.68
C PRO A 182 8.19 21.31 -12.99
N GLU A 183 7.72 22.47 -13.46
CA GLU A 183 6.99 22.62 -14.72
C GLU A 183 7.86 22.27 -15.92
N ALA A 184 9.15 22.62 -15.87
CA ALA A 184 10.10 22.33 -16.93
C ALA A 184 10.47 20.84 -16.99
N LEU A 185 10.64 20.20 -15.83
CA LEU A 185 10.83 18.75 -15.72
C LEU A 185 9.60 17.97 -16.21
N THR A 186 8.40 18.40 -15.80
CA THR A 186 7.15 17.77 -16.22
C THR A 186 6.93 17.91 -17.73
N ARG A 187 7.26 19.08 -18.30
CA ARG A 187 7.18 19.31 -19.75
C ARG A 187 8.12 18.38 -20.52
N GLU A 188 9.34 18.22 -20.05
CA GLU A 188 10.32 17.32 -20.67
C GLU A 188 9.85 15.86 -20.67
N ALA A 189 9.41 15.35 -19.52
CA ALA A 189 8.85 14.00 -19.44
C ALA A 189 7.66 13.84 -20.41
N ARG A 190 6.80 14.86 -20.51
CA ARG A 190 5.67 14.87 -21.43
C ARG A 190 6.09 14.86 -22.91
N GLU A 191 7.20 15.49 -23.27
CA GLU A 191 7.74 15.49 -24.64
C GLU A 191 8.30 14.12 -25.00
N VAL A 192 9.08 13.51 -24.10
CA VAL A 192 9.63 12.15 -24.26
C VAL A 192 8.50 11.13 -24.36
N LEU A 193 7.59 11.09 -23.38
CA LEU A 193 6.50 10.11 -23.32
C LEU A 193 5.55 10.20 -24.52
N ARG A 194 5.38 11.39 -25.13
CA ARG A 194 4.54 11.55 -26.33
C ARG A 194 4.96 10.65 -27.48
N GLN A 195 6.26 10.51 -27.70
CA GLN A 195 6.77 9.63 -28.74
C GLN A 195 6.44 8.17 -28.43
N HIS A 196 6.50 7.77 -27.16
CA HIS A 196 6.13 6.42 -26.74
C HIS A 196 4.63 6.15 -26.92
N PHE A 197 3.76 7.10 -26.60
CA PHE A 197 2.32 6.98 -26.83
C PHE A 197 1.95 6.74 -28.30
N LEU A 198 2.65 7.41 -29.22
CA LEU A 198 2.36 7.33 -30.66
C LEU A 198 2.97 6.11 -31.36
N SER A 199 3.92 5.43 -30.72
CA SER A 199 4.69 4.33 -31.34
C SER A 199 4.47 2.97 -30.68
N ALA A 200 3.64 2.88 -29.64
CA ALA A 200 3.35 1.63 -28.94
C ALA A 200 2.02 1.03 -29.41
N ASP A 201 2.07 -0.23 -29.83
CA ASP A 201 0.89 -1.00 -30.25
C ASP A 201 0.20 -1.74 -29.10
N LEU A 202 0.86 -1.82 -27.92
CA LEU A 202 0.31 -2.42 -26.71
C LEU A 202 0.14 -1.37 -25.59
N GLY A 203 -1.08 -1.27 -25.07
CA GLY A 203 -1.41 -0.57 -23.84
C GLY A 203 -1.68 -1.57 -22.72
N ILE A 204 -1.06 -1.38 -21.55
CA ILE A 204 -1.35 -2.18 -20.36
C ILE A 204 -1.83 -1.27 -19.24
N SER A 205 -3.00 -1.57 -18.67
CA SER A 205 -3.54 -0.83 -17.54
C SER A 205 -3.90 -1.74 -16.38
N GLY A 206 -4.08 -1.14 -15.21
CA GLY A 206 -4.88 -1.73 -14.14
C GLY A 206 -6.36 -1.39 -14.28
N ALA A 207 -7.13 -1.74 -13.26
CA ALA A 207 -8.46 -1.18 -12.99
C ALA A 207 -8.62 -0.90 -11.50
N ASN A 208 -9.20 0.25 -11.16
CA ASN A 208 -9.63 0.54 -9.80
C ASN A 208 -10.83 -0.34 -9.43
N PHE A 209 -11.75 -0.54 -10.38
CA PHE A 209 -12.93 -1.39 -10.27
C PHE A 209 -13.23 -2.10 -11.59
N LEU A 210 -13.75 -3.32 -11.51
CA LEU A 210 -14.43 -4.00 -12.63
C LEU A 210 -15.93 -3.92 -12.39
N ILE A 211 -16.71 -3.69 -13.44
CA ILE A 211 -18.16 -3.49 -13.33
C ILE A 211 -18.88 -4.66 -13.98
N ALA A 212 -19.49 -5.52 -13.17
CA ALA A 212 -20.07 -6.77 -13.61
C ALA A 212 -21.26 -6.57 -14.55
N GLU A 213 -22.15 -5.60 -14.27
CA GLU A 213 -23.34 -5.39 -15.10
C GLU A 213 -23.05 -4.96 -16.55
N THR A 214 -21.89 -4.32 -16.79
CA THR A 214 -21.51 -3.78 -18.11
C THR A 214 -20.31 -4.45 -18.75
N GLY A 215 -19.56 -5.29 -18.03
CA GLY A 215 -18.32 -5.87 -18.52
C GLY A 215 -17.20 -4.84 -18.69
N SER A 216 -17.20 -3.78 -17.87
CA SER A 216 -16.31 -2.62 -18.03
C SER A 216 -15.18 -2.60 -17.00
N GLY A 217 -14.03 -2.07 -17.39
CA GLY A 217 -12.99 -1.65 -16.45
C GLY A 217 -13.07 -0.16 -16.18
N LEU A 218 -12.79 0.26 -14.94
CA LEU A 218 -12.78 1.65 -14.53
C LEU A 218 -11.41 2.01 -13.95
N ILE A 219 -10.79 3.08 -14.46
CA ILE A 219 -9.55 3.64 -13.95
C ILE A 219 -9.73 5.10 -13.52
N VAL A 220 -9.05 5.46 -12.42
CA VAL A 220 -9.04 6.80 -11.84
C VAL A 220 -7.62 7.35 -11.92
N THR A 221 -7.43 8.45 -12.64
CA THR A 221 -6.10 9.07 -12.82
C THR A 221 -6.14 10.58 -12.64
N ASN A 222 -5.05 11.13 -12.08
CA ASN A 222 -4.87 12.60 -12.01
C ASN A 222 -4.17 13.16 -13.25
N GLU A 223 -3.64 12.27 -14.10
CA GLU A 223 -2.94 12.57 -15.34
C GLU A 223 -3.71 11.96 -16.52
N GLY A 224 -3.57 12.54 -17.72
CA GLY A 224 -4.25 12.08 -18.94
C GLY A 224 -3.62 10.83 -19.57
N ASN A 225 -2.53 10.32 -19.00
CA ASN A 225 -1.78 9.16 -19.51
C ASN A 225 -2.64 7.89 -19.56
N GLY A 226 -3.47 7.66 -18.53
CA GLY A 226 -4.33 6.47 -18.47
C GLY A 226 -5.23 6.35 -19.70
N ARG A 227 -5.88 7.44 -20.11
CA ARG A 227 -6.72 7.46 -21.32
C ARG A 227 -5.92 7.17 -22.59
N MET A 228 -4.71 7.71 -22.71
CA MET A 228 -3.85 7.43 -23.86
C MET A 228 -3.44 5.96 -23.92
N VAL A 229 -3.11 5.34 -22.77
CA VAL A 229 -2.78 3.90 -22.68
C VAL A 229 -3.95 3.01 -23.07
N THR A 230 -5.19 3.37 -22.71
CA THR A 230 -6.37 2.53 -22.95
C THR A 230 -7.00 2.72 -24.33
N THR A 231 -6.58 3.73 -25.11
CA THR A 231 -7.29 4.13 -26.34
C THR A 231 -6.40 4.17 -27.58
N LEU A 232 -5.14 4.62 -27.47
CA LEU A 232 -4.26 4.76 -28.64
C LEU A 232 -3.70 3.41 -29.15
N PRO A 233 -3.24 2.49 -28.29
CA PRO A 233 -2.66 1.24 -28.75
C PRO A 233 -3.70 0.33 -29.38
N ARG A 234 -3.28 -0.41 -30.42
CA ARG A 234 -4.11 -1.39 -31.11
C ARG A 234 -4.59 -2.52 -30.19
N VAL A 235 -3.76 -2.93 -29.24
CA VAL A 235 -4.08 -3.96 -28.24
C VAL A 235 -4.08 -3.34 -26.85
N HIS A 236 -5.16 -3.54 -26.09
CA HIS A 236 -5.25 -3.14 -24.69
C HIS A 236 -5.40 -4.36 -23.77
N ILE A 237 -4.53 -4.45 -22.77
CA ILE A 237 -4.61 -5.44 -21.69
C ILE A 237 -4.90 -4.72 -20.37
N CYS A 238 -6.02 -5.04 -19.74
CA CYS A 238 -6.32 -4.66 -18.37
C CYS A 238 -5.99 -5.81 -17.42
N ILE A 239 -4.92 -5.67 -16.63
CA ILE A 239 -4.52 -6.65 -15.61
C ILE A 239 -4.93 -6.18 -14.22
N THR A 240 -5.77 -6.95 -13.53
CA THR A 240 -6.29 -6.56 -12.22
C THR A 240 -6.63 -7.76 -11.34
N GLY A 241 -6.77 -7.49 -10.04
CA GLY A 241 -7.11 -8.51 -9.07
C GLY A 241 -8.60 -8.86 -9.09
N ILE A 242 -8.92 -10.13 -8.85
CA ILE A 242 -10.32 -10.62 -8.82
C ILE A 242 -11.17 -9.88 -7.79
N GLU A 243 -10.58 -9.35 -6.71
CA GLU A 243 -11.32 -8.66 -5.65
C GLU A 243 -11.92 -7.34 -6.14
N LYS A 244 -11.48 -6.81 -7.29
CA LYS A 244 -11.86 -5.47 -7.77
C LYS A 244 -13.25 -5.38 -8.39
N VAL A 245 -13.96 -6.49 -8.55
CA VAL A 245 -15.31 -6.50 -9.12
C VAL A 245 -16.31 -5.78 -8.21
N LEU A 246 -17.25 -5.09 -8.86
CA LEU A 246 -18.43 -4.46 -8.29
C LEU A 246 -19.65 -4.88 -9.12
N PRO A 247 -20.83 -5.04 -8.49
CA PRO A 247 -22.06 -5.35 -9.19
C PRO A 247 -22.42 -4.31 -10.28
N THR A 248 -22.49 -3.03 -9.91
CA THR A 248 -23.04 -1.97 -10.78
C THR A 248 -22.17 -0.72 -10.89
N LEU A 249 -22.47 0.12 -11.88
CA LEU A 249 -21.91 1.47 -12.03
C LEU A 249 -22.33 2.39 -10.88
N GLU A 250 -23.52 2.21 -10.31
CA GLU A 250 -23.98 2.97 -9.14
C GLU A 250 -23.10 2.68 -7.91
N ASP A 251 -22.72 1.42 -7.73
CA ASP A 251 -21.77 1.02 -6.69
C ASP A 251 -20.41 1.70 -6.89
N ALA A 252 -19.93 1.75 -8.14
CA ALA A 252 -18.70 2.45 -8.48
C ALA A 252 -18.81 3.96 -8.24
N ALA A 253 -19.92 4.59 -8.60
CA ALA A 253 -20.17 6.02 -8.35
C ALA A 253 -20.10 6.35 -6.84
N THR A 254 -20.65 5.47 -6.00
CA THR A 254 -20.55 5.59 -4.54
C THR A 254 -19.10 5.50 -4.07
N LEU A 255 -18.33 4.51 -4.54
CA LEU A 255 -16.92 4.34 -4.16
C LEU A 255 -16.02 5.45 -4.73
N LEU A 256 -16.37 6.06 -5.86
CA LEU A 256 -15.71 7.23 -6.42
C LEU A 256 -15.89 8.49 -5.56
N ARG A 257 -16.93 8.55 -4.73
CA ARG A 257 -17.06 9.64 -3.74
C ARG A 257 -16.11 9.44 -2.55
N LEU A 258 -15.71 8.20 -2.26
CA LEU A 258 -14.79 7.86 -1.17
C LEU A 258 -13.32 7.91 -1.58
N LEU A 259 -12.98 7.34 -2.74
CA LEU A 259 -11.59 7.07 -3.14
C LEU A 259 -10.74 8.34 -3.24
N PRO A 260 -11.09 9.37 -4.05
CA PRO A 260 -10.28 10.57 -4.21
C PRO A 260 -10.27 11.42 -2.94
N ARG A 261 -11.40 11.54 -2.23
CA ARG A 261 -11.48 12.25 -0.94
C ARG A 261 -10.52 11.66 0.08
N SER A 262 -10.41 10.32 0.10
CA SER A 262 -9.53 9.60 1.03
C SER A 262 -8.07 9.61 0.61
N ALA A 263 -7.79 9.63 -0.70
CA ALA A 263 -6.45 9.55 -1.25
C ALA A 263 -5.77 10.93 -1.34
N THR A 264 -6.40 11.86 -2.05
CA THR A 264 -5.85 13.17 -2.43
C THR A 264 -6.64 14.35 -1.87
N GLY A 265 -7.77 14.11 -1.22
CA GLY A 265 -8.67 15.15 -0.72
C GLY A 265 -9.48 15.83 -1.82
N GLN A 266 -9.52 15.27 -3.03
CA GLN A 266 -10.33 15.80 -4.12
C GLN A 266 -11.76 15.23 -4.04
N PRO A 267 -12.80 16.00 -4.41
CA PRO A 267 -14.17 15.48 -4.49
C PRO A 267 -14.35 14.41 -5.57
N ILE A 268 -13.57 14.53 -6.66
CA ILE A 268 -13.40 13.57 -7.75
C ILE A 268 -11.99 13.77 -8.35
N SER A 269 -11.42 12.75 -8.99
CA SER A 269 -10.13 12.88 -9.67
C SER A 269 -10.28 13.59 -11.02
N ASN A 270 -9.17 14.05 -11.62
CA ASN A 270 -9.19 14.78 -12.89
C ASN A 270 -9.74 13.93 -14.04
N TYR A 271 -9.49 12.62 -14.02
CA TYR A 271 -10.01 11.67 -15.01
C TYR A 271 -10.61 10.45 -14.31
N VAL A 272 -11.83 10.11 -14.73
CA VAL A 272 -12.48 8.83 -14.45
C VAL A 272 -12.82 8.24 -15.80
N SER A 273 -12.09 7.20 -16.20
CA SER A 273 -12.25 6.57 -17.51
C SER A 273 -12.86 5.19 -17.33
N ILE A 274 -13.92 4.92 -18.09
CA ILE A 274 -14.58 3.62 -18.16
C ILE A 274 -14.37 3.11 -19.58
N PHE A 275 -13.81 1.91 -19.71
CA PHE A 275 -13.54 1.28 -20.99
C PHE A 275 -14.32 -0.05 -21.08
N THR A 276 -14.97 -0.28 -22.21
CA THR A 276 -15.99 -1.34 -22.39
C THR A 276 -15.85 -1.99 -23.76
N GLY A 277 -14.97 -2.98 -23.85
CA GLY A 277 -14.69 -3.68 -25.11
C GLY A 277 -13.77 -2.92 -26.07
N PRO A 278 -13.38 -3.57 -27.18
CA PRO A 278 -12.65 -2.93 -28.27
C PRO A 278 -13.51 -1.90 -29.01
N LYS A 279 -12.88 -1.09 -29.87
CA LYS A 279 -13.58 -0.13 -30.73
C LYS A 279 -14.58 -0.84 -31.65
N GLY A 280 -15.78 -0.28 -31.78
CA GLY A 280 -16.78 -0.68 -32.75
C GLY A 280 -16.46 -0.18 -34.16
N ALA A 281 -17.22 -0.65 -35.15
CA ALA A 281 -17.00 -0.29 -36.55
C ALA A 281 -17.18 1.22 -36.86
N GLN A 282 -17.93 1.94 -36.04
CA GLN A 282 -18.19 3.39 -36.19
C GLN A 282 -17.36 4.25 -35.24
N ASP A 283 -16.58 3.63 -34.34
CA ASP A 283 -15.76 4.37 -33.39
C ASP A 283 -14.50 4.91 -34.08
N LEU A 284 -14.19 6.19 -33.82
CA LEU A 284 -13.03 6.86 -34.41
C LEU A 284 -11.70 6.43 -33.75
N ASP A 285 -11.75 6.02 -32.48
CA ASP A 285 -10.59 5.64 -31.70
C ASP A 285 -10.89 4.43 -30.78
N GLY A 286 -9.84 3.82 -30.24
CA GLY A 286 -9.92 2.68 -29.33
C GLY A 286 -9.14 1.45 -29.81
N PRO A 287 -8.91 0.48 -28.91
CA PRO A 287 -8.16 -0.72 -29.22
C PRO A 287 -8.96 -1.64 -30.14
N GLU A 288 -8.28 -2.30 -31.08
CA GLU A 288 -8.86 -3.35 -31.93
C GLU A 288 -9.07 -4.65 -31.15
N HIS A 289 -8.23 -4.88 -30.15
CA HIS A 289 -8.31 -6.06 -29.28
C HIS A 289 -8.22 -5.65 -27.82
N MET A 290 -9.14 -6.15 -27.02
CA MET A 290 -9.20 -5.87 -25.59
C MET A 290 -9.18 -7.15 -24.78
N TYR A 291 -8.28 -7.22 -23.81
CA TYR A 291 -8.10 -8.35 -22.90
C TYR A 291 -8.24 -7.91 -21.44
N PHE A 292 -8.97 -8.68 -20.64
CA PHE A 292 -8.91 -8.61 -19.19
C PHE A 292 -8.13 -9.81 -18.66
N VAL A 293 -7.12 -9.58 -17.83
CA VAL A 293 -6.38 -10.63 -17.11
C VAL A 293 -6.73 -10.50 -15.63
N LEU A 294 -7.56 -11.41 -15.15
CA LEU A 294 -8.04 -11.48 -13.77
C LEU A 294 -7.08 -12.32 -12.93
N VAL A 295 -6.46 -11.69 -11.94
CA VAL A 295 -5.38 -12.29 -11.16
C VAL A 295 -5.86 -12.63 -9.75
N ASP A 296 -5.75 -13.89 -9.37
CA ASP A 296 -5.95 -14.33 -7.98
C ASP A 296 -4.71 -14.05 -7.13
N ASN A 297 -3.61 -14.75 -7.42
CA ASN A 297 -2.31 -14.60 -6.74
C ASN A 297 -2.42 -14.51 -5.20
N GLY A 298 -3.23 -15.42 -4.63
CA GLY A 298 -3.44 -15.56 -3.19
C GLY A 298 -4.66 -14.84 -2.61
N ARG A 299 -5.45 -14.10 -3.41
CA ARG A 299 -6.66 -13.39 -2.94
C ARG A 299 -7.75 -14.33 -2.45
N THR A 300 -8.00 -15.43 -3.16
CA THR A 300 -8.95 -16.48 -2.78
C THR A 300 -8.59 -17.09 -1.42
N GLY A 301 -7.30 -17.17 -1.08
CA GLY A 301 -6.83 -17.65 0.23
C GLY A 301 -7.25 -16.79 1.42
N LEU A 302 -7.70 -15.55 1.19
CA LEU A 302 -8.26 -14.67 2.23
C LEU A 302 -9.78 -14.81 2.34
N TYR A 303 -10.43 -15.30 1.29
CA TYR A 303 -11.89 -15.42 1.22
C TYR A 303 -12.41 -16.43 2.25
N GLY A 304 -13.51 -16.12 2.92
CA GLY A 304 -14.10 -16.93 3.99
C GLY A 304 -13.26 -16.98 5.29
N THR A 305 -12.11 -16.29 5.34
CA THR A 305 -11.23 -16.30 6.51
C THR A 305 -11.39 -15.02 7.33
N ASP A 306 -10.77 -15.03 8.51
CA ASP A 306 -10.55 -13.85 9.34
C ASP A 306 -9.84 -12.66 8.66
N MET A 307 -9.26 -12.87 7.47
CA MET A 307 -8.56 -11.87 6.66
C MET A 307 -9.40 -11.33 5.50
N GLN A 308 -10.63 -11.84 5.28
CA GLN A 308 -11.49 -11.47 4.15
C GLN A 308 -11.71 -9.96 4.04
N ASP A 309 -11.81 -9.26 5.17
CA ASP A 309 -11.97 -7.80 5.23
C ASP A 309 -10.89 -7.03 4.45
N MET A 310 -9.70 -7.61 4.31
CA MET A 310 -8.61 -6.99 3.54
C MET A 310 -8.96 -6.88 2.03
N LEU A 311 -9.80 -7.77 1.50
CA LEU A 311 -10.26 -7.76 0.10
C LEU A 311 -11.20 -6.58 -0.20
N ARG A 312 -11.71 -5.86 0.83
CA ARG A 312 -12.47 -4.62 0.61
C ARG A 312 -11.60 -3.49 0.02
N CYS A 313 -10.27 -3.60 0.08
CA CYS A 313 -9.36 -2.48 -0.16
C CYS A 313 -9.50 -1.83 -1.55
N ILE A 314 -9.89 -0.56 -1.56
CA ILE A 314 -9.95 0.28 -2.77
C ILE A 314 -8.61 0.98 -3.10
N ARG A 315 -7.51 0.59 -2.44
CA ARG A 315 -6.13 1.10 -2.66
C ARG A 315 -5.99 2.64 -2.57
N CYS A 316 -6.76 3.30 -1.71
CA CYS A 316 -6.72 4.78 -1.58
C CYS A 316 -5.47 5.35 -0.88
N GLY A 317 -4.68 4.55 -0.17
CA GLY A 317 -3.45 5.02 0.51
C GLY A 317 -3.68 5.74 1.84
N ALA A 318 -4.92 6.00 2.25
CA ALA A 318 -5.23 6.73 3.50
C ALA A 318 -4.56 6.09 4.74
N CYS A 319 -4.49 4.76 4.80
CA CYS A 319 -3.83 4.05 5.90
C CYS A 319 -2.32 4.35 6.00
N MET A 320 -1.64 4.55 4.86
CA MET A 320 -0.22 4.89 4.80
C MET A 320 0.01 6.33 5.25
N ASN A 321 -0.80 7.25 4.73
CA ASN A 321 -0.73 8.68 5.02
C ASN A 321 -0.91 9.01 6.51
N HIS A 322 -1.63 8.18 7.25
CA HIS A 322 -1.86 8.36 8.69
C HIS A 322 -0.99 7.44 9.56
N CYS A 323 -0.22 6.52 8.96
CA CYS A 323 0.59 5.59 9.73
C CYS A 323 1.88 6.27 10.22
N PRO A 324 2.12 6.35 11.54
CA PRO A 324 3.35 6.93 12.05
C PRO A 324 4.59 6.14 11.62
N VAL A 325 4.49 4.81 11.54
CA VAL A 325 5.61 3.96 11.11
C VAL A 325 5.99 4.25 9.66
N TYR A 326 5.03 4.19 8.73
CA TYR A 326 5.26 4.51 7.32
C TYR A 326 5.85 5.91 7.13
N ARG A 327 5.33 6.91 7.85
CA ARG A 327 5.82 8.30 7.77
C ARG A 327 7.26 8.47 8.25
N THR A 328 7.81 7.52 8.99
CA THR A 328 9.21 7.57 9.46
C THR A 328 10.15 6.76 8.56
N ILE A 329 9.72 5.60 8.06
CA ILE A 329 10.62 4.67 7.34
C ILE A 329 10.39 4.61 5.82
N GLY A 330 9.32 5.22 5.32
CA GLY A 330 8.93 5.13 3.91
C GLY A 330 8.46 3.75 3.47
N GLY A 331 8.17 3.57 2.17
CA GLY A 331 7.64 2.31 1.65
C GLY A 331 8.66 1.23 1.39
N HIS A 332 9.87 1.58 0.94
CA HIS A 332 10.90 0.60 0.58
C HIS A 332 11.32 -0.30 1.76
N ALA A 333 11.20 0.21 2.99
CA ALA A 333 11.48 -0.56 4.20
C ALA A 333 10.61 -1.81 4.36
N TYR A 334 9.37 -1.79 3.82
CA TYR A 334 8.45 -2.93 3.89
C TYR A 334 8.88 -4.09 2.99
N GLY A 335 9.76 -3.85 2.00
CA GLY A 335 10.45 -4.90 1.25
C GLY A 335 9.63 -5.59 0.15
N TRP A 336 8.42 -5.13 -0.17
CA TRP A 336 7.64 -5.66 -1.29
C TRP A 336 6.68 -4.61 -1.87
N VAL A 337 5.94 -4.99 -2.91
CA VAL A 337 5.06 -4.11 -3.71
C VAL A 337 3.99 -3.39 -2.89
N TYR A 338 3.51 -4.00 -1.80
CA TYR A 338 2.55 -3.38 -0.89
C TYR A 338 3.24 -2.85 0.37
N PRO A 339 3.41 -1.52 0.50
CA PRO A 339 3.92 -0.90 1.72
C PRO A 339 2.84 -0.52 2.74
N GLY A 340 3.27 -0.15 3.94
CA GLY A 340 2.41 0.43 4.98
C GLY A 340 1.50 -0.58 5.67
N PRO A 341 0.49 -0.12 6.44
CA PRO A 341 -0.37 -1.00 7.23
C PRO A 341 -1.09 -2.09 6.43
N MET A 342 -1.55 -1.76 5.22
CA MET A 342 -2.19 -2.71 4.32
C MET A 342 -1.18 -3.74 3.78
N GLY A 343 0.03 -3.30 3.42
CA GLY A 343 1.13 -4.19 3.06
C GLY A 343 1.51 -5.17 4.18
N SER A 344 1.55 -4.68 5.42
CA SER A 344 1.81 -5.52 6.60
C SER A 344 0.78 -6.63 6.85
N VAL A 345 -0.39 -6.56 6.21
CA VAL A 345 -1.38 -7.64 6.20
C VAL A 345 -1.25 -8.48 4.92
N LEU A 346 -1.15 -7.84 3.76
CA LEU A 346 -1.17 -8.53 2.47
C LEU A 346 0.07 -9.34 2.17
N THR A 347 1.27 -8.80 2.41
CA THR A 347 2.51 -9.52 2.14
C THR A 347 2.55 -10.87 2.85
N PRO A 348 2.36 -10.97 4.18
CA PRO A 348 2.33 -12.27 4.84
C PRO A 348 1.14 -13.16 4.44
N SER A 349 0.05 -12.58 3.92
CA SER A 349 -1.12 -13.34 3.47
C SER A 349 -0.94 -13.94 2.07
N TYR A 350 -0.28 -13.22 1.16
CA TYR A 350 -0.05 -13.66 -0.22
C TYR A 350 1.25 -14.46 -0.36
N ALA A 351 2.31 -14.05 0.34
CA ALA A 351 3.63 -14.63 0.21
C ALA A 351 4.05 -15.54 1.37
N GLY A 352 3.17 -15.78 2.35
CA GLY A 352 3.49 -16.55 3.55
C GLY A 352 4.12 -15.71 4.66
N MET A 353 3.85 -16.07 5.91
CA MET A 353 4.31 -15.34 7.10
C MET A 353 5.81 -15.45 7.33
N GLU A 354 6.42 -16.54 6.88
CA GLU A 354 7.85 -16.80 6.90
C GLU A 354 8.65 -15.81 6.06
N ASN A 355 8.05 -15.27 4.99
CA ASN A 355 8.67 -14.28 4.11
C ASN A 355 8.47 -12.83 4.59
N ALA A 356 7.64 -12.63 5.62
CA ALA A 356 7.36 -11.31 6.19
C ALA A 356 7.13 -11.34 7.72
N PRO A 357 8.01 -11.96 8.53
CA PRO A 357 7.73 -12.23 9.93
C PRO A 357 7.65 -10.97 10.80
N ASP A 358 8.36 -9.91 10.40
CA ASP A 358 8.40 -8.64 11.14
C ASP A 358 7.27 -7.68 10.75
N LEU A 359 6.63 -7.85 9.59
CA LEU A 359 5.65 -6.88 9.09
C LEU A 359 4.38 -6.77 9.97
N PRO A 360 3.80 -7.86 10.52
CA PRO A 360 2.71 -7.75 11.49
C PRO A 360 3.10 -6.93 12.74
N HIS A 361 4.39 -6.89 13.07
CA HIS A 361 4.96 -6.16 14.22
C HIS A 361 5.38 -4.72 13.87
N ALA A 362 5.44 -4.37 12.59
CA ALA A 362 5.72 -3.02 12.08
C ALA A 362 4.54 -2.04 12.27
N ALA A 363 3.86 -2.11 13.41
CA ALA A 363 2.71 -1.29 13.75
C ALA A 363 2.66 -0.99 15.25
N THR A 364 2.39 0.27 15.57
CA THR A 364 2.13 0.74 16.94
C THR A 364 0.74 0.36 17.47
N LEU A 365 -0.12 -0.22 16.61
CA LEU A 365 -1.52 -0.54 16.88
C LEU A 365 -2.36 0.68 17.36
N CYS A 366 -1.97 1.90 16.96
CA CYS A 366 -2.69 3.15 17.32
C CYS A 366 -4.07 3.34 16.65
N ASN A 367 -4.52 2.38 15.83
CA ASN A 367 -5.80 2.39 15.10
C ASN A 367 -6.08 3.55 14.14
N GLN A 368 -5.11 4.43 13.87
CA GLN A 368 -5.31 5.51 12.89
C GLN A 368 -5.70 4.98 11.51
N CYS A 369 -5.10 3.87 11.06
CA CYS A 369 -5.42 3.24 9.78
C CYS A 369 -6.87 2.69 9.71
N GLY A 370 -7.43 2.20 10.82
CA GLY A 370 -8.83 1.77 10.89
C GLY A 370 -9.79 2.95 10.89
N VAL A 371 -9.49 3.99 11.68
CA VAL A 371 -10.30 5.22 11.77
C VAL A 371 -10.47 5.90 10.41
N VAL A 372 -9.41 5.96 9.60
CA VAL A 372 -9.44 6.70 8.32
C VAL A 372 -9.86 5.87 7.11
N CYS A 373 -9.98 4.54 7.24
CA CYS A 373 -10.28 3.66 6.12
C CYS A 373 -11.67 3.93 5.54
N PRO A 374 -11.80 4.30 4.25
CA PRO A 374 -13.10 4.63 3.66
C PRO A 374 -14.04 3.43 3.55
N VAL A 375 -13.51 2.21 3.57
CA VAL A 375 -14.26 0.94 3.47
C VAL A 375 -14.10 0.09 4.74
N ARG A 376 -13.83 0.77 5.85
CA ARG A 376 -13.86 0.24 7.23
C ARG A 376 -13.13 -1.10 7.41
N ILE A 377 -11.92 -1.22 6.87
CA ILE A 377 -11.04 -2.38 7.09
C ILE A 377 -10.41 -2.26 8.49
N PRO A 378 -10.58 -3.25 9.38
CA PRO A 378 -10.04 -3.22 10.74
C PRO A 378 -8.56 -3.63 10.75
N LEU A 379 -7.71 -2.85 10.08
CA LEU A 379 -6.28 -3.18 9.90
C LEU A 379 -5.52 -3.56 11.20
N PRO A 380 -5.70 -2.87 12.35
CA PRO A 380 -5.01 -3.28 13.57
C PRO A 380 -5.44 -4.66 14.09
N GLU A 381 -6.71 -5.02 13.88
CA GLU A 381 -7.24 -6.32 14.27
C GLU A 381 -6.65 -7.41 13.37
N LEU A 382 -6.62 -7.19 12.05
CA LEU A 382 -5.98 -8.13 11.12
C LEU A 382 -4.49 -8.35 11.44
N LEU A 383 -3.77 -7.28 11.80
CA LEU A 383 -2.38 -7.37 12.25
C LEU A 383 -2.25 -8.16 13.56
N ARG A 384 -3.18 -7.97 14.51
CA ARG A 384 -3.21 -8.75 15.76
C ARG A 384 -3.42 -10.23 15.48
N LYS A 385 -4.40 -10.58 14.64
CA LYS A 385 -4.66 -11.97 14.23
C LYS A 385 -3.45 -12.62 13.55
N LEU A 386 -2.70 -11.87 12.72
CA LEU A 386 -1.44 -12.38 12.17
C LEU A 386 -0.39 -12.65 13.25
N ARG A 387 -0.27 -11.80 14.28
CA ARG A 387 0.62 -12.06 15.42
C ARG A 387 0.20 -13.29 16.22
N GLU A 388 -1.10 -13.49 16.41
CA GLU A 388 -1.66 -14.69 17.07
C GLU A 388 -1.30 -15.96 16.29
N LYS A 389 -1.54 -15.96 14.98
CA LYS A 389 -1.16 -17.07 14.09
C LYS A 389 0.34 -17.36 14.10
N GLN A 390 1.20 -16.33 14.22
CA GLN A 390 2.65 -16.54 14.39
C GLN A 390 3.00 -17.26 15.69
N VAL A 391 2.29 -16.95 16.78
CA VAL A 391 2.49 -17.63 18.07
C VAL A 391 2.01 -19.08 18.00
N GLU A 392 0.81 -19.31 17.46
CA GLU A 392 0.22 -20.64 17.28
C GLU A 392 1.11 -21.57 16.43
N ARG A 393 1.75 -21.02 15.40
CA ARG A 393 2.67 -21.75 14.51
C ARG A 393 4.10 -21.85 15.04
N GLY A 394 4.39 -21.36 16.25
CA GLY A 394 5.74 -21.41 16.81
C GLY A 394 6.78 -20.55 16.05
N MET A 395 6.34 -19.53 15.31
CA MET A 395 7.21 -18.66 14.50
C MET A 395 7.90 -17.56 15.34
N ARG A 396 7.63 -17.49 16.65
CA ARG A 396 8.23 -16.51 17.57
C ARG A 396 9.41 -17.13 18.32
N PRO A 397 10.47 -16.34 18.61
CA PRO A 397 11.60 -16.84 19.39
C PRO A 397 11.16 -17.39 20.75
N TRP A 398 11.66 -18.57 21.11
CA TRP A 398 11.32 -19.20 22.41
C TRP A 398 11.72 -18.31 23.60
N THR A 399 12.78 -17.51 23.44
CA THR A 399 13.24 -16.55 24.46
C THR A 399 12.22 -15.44 24.70
N GLU A 400 11.55 -14.96 23.66
CA GLU A 400 10.43 -14.00 23.75
C GLU A 400 9.26 -14.63 24.51
N MET A 401 8.89 -15.87 24.18
CA MET A 401 7.82 -16.60 24.85
C MET A 401 8.13 -16.85 26.32
N LEU A 402 9.38 -17.22 26.65
CA LEU A 402 9.82 -17.40 28.03
C LEU A 402 9.78 -16.08 28.81
N ALA A 403 10.25 -14.97 28.20
CA ALA A 403 10.20 -13.66 28.82
C ALA A 403 8.76 -13.21 29.11
N LEU A 404 7.83 -13.44 28.19
CA LEU A 404 6.41 -13.15 28.38
C LEU A 404 5.78 -14.03 29.46
N ARG A 405 6.08 -15.33 29.50
CA ARG A 405 5.63 -16.25 30.56
C ARG A 405 6.16 -15.84 31.94
N ALA A 406 7.44 -15.50 32.03
CA ALA A 406 8.04 -15.00 33.27
C ALA A 406 7.41 -13.68 33.72
N TRP A 407 7.18 -12.75 32.79
CA TRP A 407 6.49 -11.50 33.07
C TRP A 407 5.06 -11.76 33.55
N ALA A 408 4.29 -12.62 32.88
CA ALA A 408 2.93 -12.97 33.26
C ALA A 408 2.88 -13.61 34.66
N PHE A 409 3.81 -14.52 34.97
CA PHE A 409 3.94 -15.14 36.29
C PHE A 409 4.12 -14.09 37.40
N VAL A 410 4.95 -13.07 37.16
CA VAL A 410 5.20 -11.95 38.09
C VAL A 410 4.00 -11.01 38.15
N ALA A 411 3.43 -10.62 37.01
CA ALA A 411 2.35 -9.65 36.88
C ALA A 411 1.03 -10.13 37.51
N LEU A 412 0.71 -11.42 37.38
CA LEU A 412 -0.49 -12.02 37.98
C LEU A 412 -0.41 -12.19 39.50
N ARG A 413 0.75 -11.91 40.13
CA ARG A 413 0.97 -12.04 41.58
C ARG A 413 1.24 -10.66 42.21
N PRO A 414 0.23 -10.00 42.80
CA PRO A 414 0.33 -8.60 43.24
C PRO A 414 1.51 -8.29 44.18
N ARG A 415 1.82 -9.19 45.13
CA ARG A 415 2.94 -9.06 46.09
C ARG A 415 4.29 -9.16 45.39
N LEU A 416 4.45 -10.17 44.52
CA LEU A 416 5.67 -10.38 43.75
C LEU A 416 5.90 -9.21 42.79
N TYR A 417 4.87 -8.79 42.05
CA TYR A 417 4.93 -7.62 41.17
C TYR A 417 5.37 -6.35 41.92
N GLU A 418 4.85 -6.13 43.13
CA GLU A 418 5.24 -4.97 43.93
C GLU A 418 6.71 -5.03 44.37
N LEU A 419 7.19 -6.20 44.82
CA LEU A 419 8.60 -6.41 45.17
C LEU A 419 9.50 -6.18 43.96
N THR A 420 9.16 -6.78 42.81
CA THR A 420 9.90 -6.63 41.55
C THR A 420 9.94 -5.17 41.09
N GLN A 421 8.82 -4.44 41.16
CA GLN A 421 8.80 -3.02 40.83
C GLN A 421 9.70 -2.18 41.75
N ARG A 422 9.75 -2.47 43.05
CA ARG A 422 10.64 -1.79 44.00
C ARG A 422 12.11 -2.07 43.67
N ALA A 423 12.45 -3.33 43.38
CA ALA A 423 13.80 -3.73 42.98
C ALA A 423 14.24 -3.05 41.68
N ILE A 424 13.40 -3.08 40.64
CA ILE A 424 13.66 -2.38 39.36
C ILE A 424 13.83 -0.87 39.61
N SER A 425 12.96 -0.25 40.41
CA SER A 425 13.07 1.19 40.72
C SER A 425 14.35 1.53 41.48
N ALA A 426 14.81 0.68 42.40
CA ALA A 426 16.10 0.85 43.08
C ALA A 426 17.27 0.71 42.10
N PHE A 427 17.27 -0.33 41.28
CA PHE A 427 18.28 -0.56 40.25
C PHE A 427 18.39 0.61 39.26
N LEU A 428 17.27 1.09 38.72
CA LEU A 428 17.24 2.22 37.79
C LEU A 428 17.72 3.53 38.46
N ARG A 429 17.48 3.72 39.77
CA ARG A 429 18.01 4.87 40.53
C ARG A 429 19.51 4.80 40.73
N LEU A 430 20.05 3.61 41.01
CA LEU A 430 21.50 3.37 41.08
C LEU A 430 22.14 3.68 39.73
N LYS A 431 21.54 3.19 38.63
CA LYS A 431 22.03 3.46 37.27
C LYS A 431 21.93 4.93 36.84
N ALA A 432 20.97 5.68 37.36
CA ALA A 432 20.88 7.12 37.08
C ALA A 432 22.00 7.95 37.76
N GLY A 433 22.68 7.39 38.76
CA GLY A 433 23.74 8.05 39.52
C GLY A 433 23.35 9.42 40.08
N SER A 434 24.35 10.29 40.23
CA SER A 434 24.22 11.71 40.60
C SER A 434 23.63 12.55 39.46
N GLY A 435 23.80 12.13 38.20
CA GLY A 435 23.38 12.87 36.99
C GLY A 435 21.87 12.92 36.71
N LYS A 436 21.03 12.30 37.57
CA LYS A 436 19.55 12.25 37.46
C LYS A 436 19.02 11.71 36.11
N ARG A 437 19.87 11.07 35.31
CA ARG A 437 19.56 10.56 33.96
C ARG A 437 20.19 9.19 33.77
N ILE A 438 19.51 8.32 33.02
CA ILE A 438 19.97 6.98 32.68
C ILE A 438 20.38 7.01 31.21
N ASN A 439 21.68 6.91 30.96
CA ASN A 439 22.27 6.95 29.62
C ASN A 439 22.51 5.55 29.04
N SER A 440 22.57 4.51 29.88
CA SER A 440 22.72 3.12 29.43
C SER A 440 22.01 2.15 30.37
N LEU A 441 21.37 1.15 29.76
CA LEU A 441 20.79 0.02 30.48
C LEU A 441 21.34 -1.29 29.89
N PRO A 442 21.55 -2.33 30.72
CA PRO A 442 21.97 -3.62 30.22
C PRO A 442 20.82 -4.38 29.54
N LEU A 443 21.16 -5.46 28.83
CA LEU A 443 20.21 -6.42 28.25
C LEU A 443 19.17 -5.74 27.34
N ILE A 444 17.88 -6.10 27.49
CA ILE A 444 16.75 -5.53 26.76
C ILE A 444 16.63 -4.00 26.88
N GLY A 445 17.18 -3.41 27.95
CA GLY A 445 17.18 -1.95 28.13
C GLY A 445 18.19 -1.22 27.25
N GLY A 446 19.22 -1.91 26.75
CA GLY A 446 20.30 -1.33 25.95
C GLY A 446 19.79 -0.72 24.66
N GLY A 447 18.89 -1.41 23.96
CA GLY A 447 18.25 -0.91 22.73
C GLY A 447 17.44 0.35 22.96
N TRP A 448 16.83 0.54 24.14
CA TRP A 448 16.09 1.76 24.45
C TRP A 448 17.01 2.95 24.70
N THR A 449 18.16 2.71 25.33
CA THR A 449 19.15 3.76 25.63
C THR A 449 20.04 4.15 24.45
N GLN A 450 19.96 3.47 23.31
CA GLN A 450 20.66 3.86 22.09
C GLN A 450 20.15 5.18 21.50
N GLY A 451 18.86 5.48 21.65
CA GLY A 451 18.22 6.69 21.11
C GLY A 451 17.45 7.53 22.12
N ARG A 452 17.42 7.13 23.40
CA ARG A 452 16.66 7.83 24.45
C ARG A 452 17.43 7.91 25.74
N VAL A 453 17.34 9.05 26.40
CA VAL A 453 17.83 9.24 27.77
C VAL A 453 16.63 9.20 28.71
N PHE A 454 16.65 8.28 29.68
CA PHE A 454 15.54 8.15 30.63
C PHE A 454 15.75 9.04 31.85
N PRO A 455 14.68 9.68 32.38
CA PRO A 455 14.77 10.39 33.64
C PRO A 455 14.94 9.40 34.80
N ARG A 456 15.63 9.84 35.87
CA ARG A 456 15.69 9.08 37.13
C ARG A 456 14.27 8.83 37.66
N PRO A 457 13.91 7.57 38.00
CA PRO A 457 12.61 7.28 38.62
C PRO A 457 12.41 8.06 39.93
N ARG A 458 11.18 8.55 40.14
CA ARG A 458 10.79 9.21 41.40
C ARG A 458 10.78 8.21 42.57
N ASN A 459 10.99 8.71 43.80
CA ASN A 459 11.19 7.88 45.01
C ASN A 459 10.06 6.90 45.35
N LYS A 460 8.82 7.18 44.94
CA LYS A 460 7.66 6.32 45.22
C LYS A 460 7.13 5.71 43.92
N THR A 461 6.92 4.38 43.92
CA THR A 461 6.22 3.67 42.84
C THR A 461 4.75 4.11 42.77
N PHE A 462 4.06 3.81 41.66
CA PHE A 462 2.63 4.11 41.53
C PHE A 462 1.82 3.50 42.68
N LYS A 463 2.01 2.22 43.02
CA LYS A 463 1.30 1.57 44.13
C LYS A 463 1.57 2.23 45.49
N GLN A 464 2.81 2.65 45.75
CA GLN A 464 3.14 3.38 46.98
C GLN A 464 2.43 4.73 47.05
N LYS A 465 2.38 5.48 45.93
CA LYS A 465 1.64 6.74 45.83
C LYS A 465 0.14 6.52 45.99
N TYR A 466 -0.41 5.49 45.34
CA TYR A 466 -1.81 5.15 45.40
C TYR A 466 -2.24 4.79 46.82
N ARG A 467 -1.51 3.91 47.52
CA ARG A 467 -1.77 3.62 48.94
C ARG A 467 -1.62 4.84 49.85
N SER A 468 -0.64 5.72 49.59
CA SER A 468 -0.52 6.95 50.39
C SER A 468 -1.69 7.92 50.15
N ARG A 469 -2.28 7.94 48.95
CA ARG A 469 -3.48 8.72 48.65
C ARG A 469 -4.72 8.12 49.32
N LEU A 470 -4.93 6.82 49.20
CA LEU A 470 -6.03 6.11 49.87
C LEU A 470 -5.99 6.22 51.41
N ARG A 471 -4.81 6.44 52.00
CA ARG A 471 -4.65 6.68 53.45
C ARG A 471 -4.78 8.16 53.85
N ALA A 472 -4.80 9.06 52.87
CA ALA A 472 -4.85 10.51 53.06
C ALA A 472 -6.19 11.14 52.62
N GLU A 473 -7.05 10.37 51.94
CA GLU A 473 -8.48 10.69 51.79
C GLU A 473 -9.19 10.25 53.08
N PRO A 474 -9.87 11.18 53.80
CA PRO A 474 -10.55 10.89 55.06
C PRO A 474 -11.75 9.94 54.92
#